data_AF-A0A9D1YVR2-F1
#
_entry.id   AF-A0A9D1YVR2-F1
#
_cell.length_a   1.000
_cell.length_b   1.000
_cell.length_c   1.000
_cell.angle_alpha   90.00
_cell.angle_beta   90.00
_cell.angle_gamma   90.00
#
_symmetry.space_group_name_H-M   'P 1'
#
loop_
_entity.id
_entity.type
_entity.pdbx_description
1 polymer ?
#
loop_
_entity_poly.entity_id
_entity_poly.type
_entity_poly.pdbx_seq_one_letter_code
_entity_poly.pdbx_strand_id
1 'polypeptide(L)'
;MMLAAGIALFIFIAGPTVFLINFMPASVIAFFKELPVMLERSAIQGEASADFLQWWTVFYWAWWIAIIPFVGMFIAKVSRGRTLREFFVAVIAAPTVVTFVWFTILGGTSMYQESQGHELYASEEYQDILFNMLETLPFGGIMSIVAIGSIVIFFITSGDSATLVMGSIAQGGRTVPSRWVSVVLGLAVSGFALAMLLAGGETMLSTVQAFITSAGLPFTAIVLVLMVAWAKDLNADPYL
;
A
#
# COMPACT_ATOMS: atom_id res chain seq x y z
N MET A 1 -0.69 -13.05 -7.58
CA MET A 1 0.22 -13.60 -6.55
C MET A 1 1.42 -14.31 -7.15
N MET A 2 1.25 -15.37 -7.96
CA MET A 2 2.40 -16.08 -8.56
C MET A 2 3.32 -15.17 -9.39
N LEU A 3 2.74 -14.24 -10.16
CA LEU A 3 3.52 -13.33 -11.00
C LEU A 3 4.35 -12.34 -10.17
N ALA A 4 3.75 -11.70 -9.16
CA ALA A 4 4.47 -10.83 -8.24
C ALA A 4 5.56 -11.57 -7.44
N ALA A 5 5.26 -12.76 -6.92
CA ALA A 5 6.25 -13.59 -6.24
C ALA A 5 7.38 -14.00 -7.19
N GLY A 6 7.06 -14.29 -8.46
CA GLY A 6 8.04 -14.57 -9.50
C GLY A 6 8.94 -13.37 -9.80
N ILE A 7 8.40 -12.15 -9.87
CA ILE A 7 9.19 -10.92 -10.02
C ILE A 7 10.14 -10.74 -8.82
N ALA A 8 9.64 -10.84 -7.59
CA ALA A 8 10.47 -10.70 -6.40
C ALA A 8 11.57 -11.77 -6.34
N LEU A 9 11.23 -13.03 -6.65
CA LEU A 9 12.20 -14.13 -6.69
C LEU A 9 13.26 -13.90 -7.77
N PHE A 10 12.84 -13.45 -8.96
CA PHE A 10 13.75 -13.11 -10.04
C PHE A 10 14.72 -12.01 -9.59
N ILE A 11 14.23 -10.89 -9.04
CA ILE A 11 15.06 -9.79 -8.57
C ILE A 11 16.01 -10.26 -7.47
N PHE A 12 15.55 -11.11 -6.56
CA PHE A 12 16.38 -11.65 -5.49
C PHE A 12 17.56 -12.50 -6.02
N ILE A 13 17.34 -13.31 -7.06
CA ILE A 13 18.36 -14.20 -7.63
C ILE A 13 19.26 -13.45 -8.62
N ALA A 14 18.69 -12.60 -9.47
CA ALA A 14 19.41 -11.88 -10.51
C ALA A 14 20.12 -10.62 -9.98
N GLY A 15 19.62 -10.06 -8.88
CA GLY A 15 20.20 -8.92 -8.18
C GLY A 15 21.27 -9.33 -7.15
N PRO A 16 21.58 -8.45 -6.18
CA PRO A 16 22.68 -8.66 -5.25
C PRO A 16 22.28 -9.59 -4.10
N THR A 17 22.07 -10.87 -4.37
CA THR A 17 21.51 -11.86 -3.42
C THR A 17 22.23 -11.88 -2.07
N VAL A 18 23.57 -11.88 -2.08
CA VAL A 18 24.37 -11.92 -0.85
C VAL A 18 24.17 -10.65 -0.02
N PHE A 19 24.09 -9.50 -0.68
CA PHE A 19 23.75 -8.25 -0.01
C PHE A 19 22.35 -8.32 0.59
N LEU A 20 21.34 -8.76 -0.16
CA LEU A 20 19.95 -8.84 0.31
C LEU A 20 19.79 -9.76 1.53
N ILE A 21 20.46 -10.92 1.53
CA ILE A 21 20.44 -11.86 2.67
C ILE A 21 21.02 -11.21 3.93
N ASN A 22 22.08 -10.42 3.80
CA ASN A 22 22.66 -9.69 4.94
C ASN A 22 21.84 -8.45 5.32
N PHE A 23 21.21 -7.81 4.33
CA PHE A 23 20.44 -6.59 4.50
C PHE A 23 19.13 -6.87 5.25
N MET A 24 18.41 -7.95 4.94
CA MET A 24 17.14 -8.30 5.60
C MET A 24 17.23 -8.29 7.15
N PRO A 25 18.06 -9.09 7.83
CA PRO A 25 18.14 -9.06 9.29
C PRO A 25 18.59 -7.69 9.82
N ALA A 26 19.48 -6.99 9.12
CA ALA A 26 19.91 -5.65 9.49
C ALA A 26 18.74 -4.63 9.42
N SER A 27 17.89 -4.72 8.40
CA SER A 27 16.70 -3.86 8.26
C SER A 27 15.70 -4.07 9.38
N VAL A 28 15.52 -5.30 9.88
CA VAL A 28 14.66 -5.58 11.04
C VAL A 28 15.20 -4.89 12.30
N ILE A 29 16.50 -5.04 12.57
CA ILE A 29 17.14 -4.43 13.73
C ILE A 29 17.07 -2.91 13.63
N ALA A 30 17.36 -2.35 12.45
CA ALA A 30 17.28 -0.92 12.19
C ALA A 30 15.86 -0.38 12.38
N PHE A 31 14.83 -1.09 11.90
CA PHE A 31 13.44 -0.69 12.10
C PHE A 31 13.10 -0.52 13.58
N PHE A 32 13.42 -1.50 14.43
CA PHE A 32 13.14 -1.40 15.87
C PHE A 32 13.98 -0.35 16.58
N LYS A 33 15.22 -0.13 16.13
CA LYS A 33 16.08 0.91 16.67
C LYS A 33 15.56 2.32 16.36
N GLU A 34 15.09 2.53 15.14
CA GLU A 34 14.62 3.84 14.65
C GLU A 34 13.13 4.09 14.94
N LEU A 35 12.37 3.06 15.35
CA LEU A 35 10.93 3.16 15.61
C LEU A 35 10.56 4.31 16.58
N PRO A 36 11.23 4.52 17.72
CA PRO A 36 10.90 5.64 18.62
C PRO A 36 11.09 7.00 17.94
N VAL A 37 12.17 7.16 17.18
CA VAL A 37 12.50 8.40 16.46
C VAL A 37 11.46 8.67 15.36
N MET A 38 11.04 7.62 14.64
CA MET A 38 9.99 7.71 13.63
C MET A 38 8.63 8.12 14.24
N LEU A 39 8.29 7.58 15.43
CA LEU A 39 7.05 7.90 16.13
C LEU A 39 7.04 9.31 16.74
N GLU A 40 8.20 9.82 17.15
CA GLU A 40 8.33 11.16 17.73
C GLU A 40 8.32 12.28 16.67
N ARG A 41 8.62 11.95 15.40
CA ARG A 41 8.75 12.94 14.34
C ARG A 41 7.49 13.81 14.22
N SER A 42 7.68 15.12 14.30
CA SER A 42 6.59 16.11 14.27
C SER A 42 6.96 17.35 13.46
N ALA A 43 5.95 18.06 12.97
CA ALA A 43 6.13 19.29 12.19
C ALA A 43 6.78 20.43 12.99
N ILE A 44 6.79 20.33 14.31
CA ILE A 44 7.42 21.32 15.21
C ILE A 44 8.96 21.23 15.14
N GLN A 45 9.51 20.10 14.70
CA GLN A 45 10.95 19.88 14.60
C GLN A 45 11.62 20.65 13.43
N GLY A 46 10.84 21.35 12.61
CA GLY A 46 11.31 22.22 11.53
C GLY A 46 10.62 21.95 10.20
N GLU A 47 10.84 22.83 9.23
CA GLU A 47 10.23 22.79 7.89
C GLU A 47 10.54 21.47 7.16
N ALA A 48 11.80 21.04 7.15
CA ALA A 48 12.19 19.77 6.54
C ALA A 48 11.48 18.55 7.16
N SER A 49 11.19 18.59 8.48
CA SER A 49 10.41 17.54 9.14
C SER A 49 8.95 17.60 8.72
N ALA A 50 8.38 18.80 8.64
CA ALA A 50 7.00 19.01 8.18
C ALA A 50 6.81 18.52 6.73
N ASP A 51 7.72 18.86 5.82
CA ASP A 51 7.68 18.43 4.42
C ASP A 51 7.79 16.91 4.30
N PHE A 52 8.72 16.30 5.03
CA PHE A 52 8.86 14.84 5.05
C PHE A 52 7.59 14.15 5.57
N LEU A 53 6.99 14.68 6.63
CA LEU A 53 5.76 14.15 7.19
C LEU A 53 4.60 14.26 6.21
N GLN A 54 4.46 15.40 5.53
CA GLN A 54 3.40 15.63 4.55
C GLN A 54 3.52 14.67 3.36
N TRP A 55 4.73 14.50 2.82
CA TRP A 55 4.96 13.68 1.64
C TRP A 55 4.85 12.18 1.91
N TRP A 56 5.24 11.73 3.10
CA TRP A 56 5.31 10.31 3.44
C TRP A 56 4.32 9.90 4.53
N THR A 57 4.57 10.34 5.77
CA THR A 57 3.94 9.72 6.95
C THR A 57 2.44 10.02 7.03
N VAL A 58 2.08 11.29 6.92
CA VAL A 58 0.68 11.76 6.97
C VAL A 58 -0.09 11.25 5.76
N PHE A 59 0.53 11.29 4.57
CA PHE A 59 -0.05 10.73 3.37
C PHE A 59 -0.38 9.24 3.52
N TYR A 60 0.58 8.40 3.95
CA TYR A 60 0.32 6.97 4.15
C TYR A 60 -0.73 6.73 5.23
N TRP A 61 -0.73 7.48 6.34
CA TRP A 61 -1.78 7.36 7.36
C TRP A 61 -3.16 7.66 6.79
N ALA A 62 -3.31 8.78 6.08
CA ALA A 62 -4.58 9.13 5.46
C ALA A 62 -5.01 8.13 4.38
N TRP A 63 -4.06 7.63 3.58
CA TRP A 63 -4.32 6.60 2.58
C TRP A 63 -4.82 5.31 3.22
N TRP A 64 -4.09 4.77 4.21
CA TRP A 64 -4.51 3.54 4.89
C TRP A 64 -5.89 3.69 5.54
N ILE A 65 -6.13 4.83 6.19
CA ILE A 65 -7.43 5.16 6.80
C ILE A 65 -8.55 5.18 5.75
N ALA A 66 -8.34 5.83 4.60
CA ALA A 66 -9.33 5.92 3.54
C ALA A 66 -9.74 4.55 2.97
N ILE A 67 -8.85 3.54 3.02
CA ILE A 67 -9.14 2.19 2.49
C ILE A 67 -9.61 1.20 3.57
N ILE A 68 -9.75 1.60 4.84
CA ILE A 68 -10.26 0.75 5.93
C ILE A 68 -11.63 0.10 5.59
N PRO A 69 -12.64 0.80 5.05
CA PRO A 69 -13.94 0.18 4.74
C PRO A 69 -13.79 -1.01 3.78
N PHE A 70 -12.95 -0.82 2.77
CA PHE A 70 -12.68 -1.81 1.73
C PHE A 70 -11.93 -3.02 2.30
N VAL A 71 -10.80 -2.77 2.93
CA VAL A 71 -9.92 -3.82 3.47
C VAL A 71 -10.58 -4.54 4.64
N GLY A 72 -11.23 -3.80 5.55
CA GLY A 72 -11.90 -4.35 6.73
C GLY A 72 -13.03 -5.31 6.36
N MET A 73 -13.87 -4.96 5.37
CA MET A 73 -14.92 -5.86 4.87
C MET A 73 -14.35 -7.15 4.27
N PHE A 74 -13.26 -7.06 3.51
CA PHE A 74 -12.60 -8.23 2.94
C PHE A 74 -12.05 -9.13 4.05
N ILE A 75 -11.27 -8.56 4.98
CA ILE A 75 -10.66 -9.29 6.08
C ILE A 75 -11.72 -9.95 6.97
N ALA A 76 -12.82 -9.26 7.27
CA ALA A 76 -13.94 -9.81 8.05
C ALA A 76 -14.56 -11.05 7.38
N LYS A 77 -14.78 -11.00 6.06
CA LYS A 77 -15.36 -12.12 5.29
C LYS A 77 -14.48 -13.37 5.31
N VAL A 78 -13.17 -13.22 5.13
CA VAL A 78 -12.23 -14.35 5.09
C VAL A 78 -11.85 -14.88 6.48
N SER A 79 -12.21 -14.15 7.54
CA SER A 79 -11.86 -14.49 8.92
C SER A 79 -13.00 -15.11 9.73
N ARG A 80 -14.12 -15.48 9.09
CA ARG A 80 -15.27 -16.08 9.76
C ARG A 80 -14.87 -17.36 10.51
N GLY A 81 -15.18 -17.42 11.81
CA GLY A 81 -14.92 -18.57 12.67
C GLY A 81 -13.53 -18.59 13.33
N ARG A 82 -12.71 -17.55 13.14
CA ARG A 82 -11.43 -17.39 13.85
C ARG A 82 -11.63 -16.74 15.20
N THR A 83 -10.78 -17.08 16.17
CA THR A 83 -10.70 -16.32 17.42
C THR A 83 -10.12 -14.93 17.18
N LEU A 84 -10.41 -13.97 18.06
CA LEU A 84 -9.84 -12.62 17.95
C LEU A 84 -8.31 -12.64 17.95
N ARG A 85 -7.68 -13.52 18.74
CA ARG A 85 -6.21 -13.65 18.79
C ARG A 85 -5.64 -14.13 17.46
N GLU A 86 -6.20 -15.19 16.88
CA GLU A 86 -5.78 -15.69 15.56
C GLU A 86 -6.00 -14.65 14.47
N PHE A 87 -7.11 -13.92 14.53
CA PHE A 87 -7.40 -12.81 13.63
C PHE A 87 -6.31 -11.74 13.70
N PHE A 88 -6.01 -11.20 14.89
CA PHE A 88 -5.02 -10.15 15.06
C PHE A 88 -3.63 -10.58 14.59
N VAL A 89 -3.18 -11.78 14.99
CA VAL A 89 -1.86 -12.28 14.60
C VAL A 89 -1.78 -12.49 13.09
N ALA A 90 -2.79 -13.10 12.46
CA ALA A 90 -2.76 -13.36 11.02
C ALA A 90 -2.82 -12.08 10.19
N VAL A 91 -3.65 -11.11 10.61
CA VAL A 91 -3.87 -9.84 9.89
C VAL A 91 -2.66 -8.92 10.00
N ILE A 92 -1.90 -8.98 11.10
CA ILE A 92 -0.67 -8.19 11.27
C ILE A 92 0.51 -8.92 10.64
N ALA A 93 0.77 -10.17 11.04
CA ALA A 93 2.02 -10.84 10.70
C ALA A 93 2.16 -11.12 9.19
N ALA A 94 1.11 -11.62 8.52
CA ALA A 94 1.23 -12.03 7.13
C ALA A 94 1.50 -10.83 6.18
N PRO A 95 0.75 -9.71 6.24
CA PRO A 95 1.07 -8.53 5.43
C PRO A 95 2.42 -7.93 5.80
N THR A 96 2.77 -7.85 7.08
CA THR A 96 4.08 -7.32 7.51
C THR A 96 5.23 -8.09 6.89
N VAL A 97 5.20 -9.42 6.90
CA VAL A 97 6.26 -10.24 6.29
C VAL A 97 6.34 -10.02 4.78
N VAL A 98 5.21 -10.01 4.08
CA VAL A 98 5.17 -9.80 2.63
C VAL A 98 5.72 -8.41 2.27
N THR A 99 5.26 -7.37 2.96
CA THR A 99 5.72 -5.99 2.75
C THR A 99 7.20 -5.84 3.06
N PHE A 100 7.68 -6.42 4.16
CA PHE A 100 9.07 -6.42 4.54
C PHE A 100 9.97 -7.09 3.47
N VAL A 101 9.60 -8.30 3.04
CA VAL A 101 10.35 -9.03 1.99
C VAL A 101 10.34 -8.25 0.68
N TRP A 102 9.20 -7.66 0.31
CA TRP A 102 9.07 -6.88 -0.91
C TRP A 102 9.97 -5.64 -0.90
N PHE A 103 9.91 -4.82 0.16
CA PHE A 103 10.72 -3.61 0.27
C PHE A 103 12.21 -3.90 0.41
N THR A 104 12.59 -4.97 1.10
CA THR A 104 14.00 -5.35 1.20
C THR A 104 14.56 -5.85 -0.12
N ILE A 105 13.80 -6.62 -0.91
CA ILE A 105 14.24 -7.08 -2.23
C ILE A 105 14.31 -5.91 -3.22
N LEU A 106 13.21 -5.19 -3.45
CA LEU A 106 13.17 -4.14 -4.47
C LEU A 106 13.97 -2.92 -4.03
N GLY A 107 13.70 -2.41 -2.83
CA GLY A 107 14.38 -1.23 -2.28
C GLY A 107 15.85 -1.50 -1.98
N GLY A 108 16.19 -2.68 -1.44
CA GLY A 108 17.59 -3.04 -1.23
C GLY A 108 18.37 -3.18 -2.53
N THR A 109 17.74 -3.72 -3.58
CA THR A 109 18.37 -3.83 -4.91
C THR A 109 18.60 -2.46 -5.54
N SER A 110 17.61 -1.56 -5.51
CA SER A 110 17.79 -0.20 -6.04
C SER A 110 18.84 0.59 -5.26
N MET A 111 18.84 0.53 -3.93
CA MET A 111 19.88 1.14 -3.10
C MET A 111 21.27 0.60 -3.41
N TYR A 112 21.40 -0.72 -3.59
CA TYR A 112 22.67 -1.35 -3.94
C TYR A 112 23.15 -0.85 -5.30
N GLN A 113 22.30 -0.89 -6.33
CA GLN A 113 22.66 -0.44 -7.67
C GLN A 113 23.02 1.04 -7.72
N GLU A 114 22.30 1.89 -6.99
CA GLU A 114 22.64 3.31 -6.86
C GLU A 114 24.04 3.48 -6.26
N SER A 115 24.37 2.71 -5.22
CA SER A 115 25.70 2.75 -4.61
C SER A 115 26.83 2.28 -5.54
N GLN A 116 26.49 1.55 -6.62
CA GLN A 116 27.42 1.13 -7.67
C GLN A 116 27.52 2.15 -8.82
N GLY A 117 26.80 3.28 -8.76
CA GLY A 117 26.85 4.35 -9.75
C GLY A 117 25.91 4.15 -10.95
N HIS A 118 24.82 3.38 -10.78
CA HIS A 118 23.82 3.19 -11.84
C HIS A 118 22.85 4.38 -12.02
N GLU A 119 22.95 5.42 -11.19
CA GLU A 119 22.17 6.68 -11.29
C GLU A 119 20.67 6.44 -11.50
N LEU A 120 20.09 5.50 -10.77
CA LEU A 120 18.69 5.08 -10.91
C LEU A 120 17.69 6.22 -10.62
N TYR A 121 18.13 7.21 -9.83
CA TYR A 121 17.35 8.37 -9.44
C TYR A 121 17.62 9.62 -10.31
N ALA A 122 18.35 9.48 -11.41
CA ALA A 122 18.63 10.60 -12.31
C ALA A 122 17.39 11.07 -13.10
N SER A 123 16.40 10.19 -13.31
CA SER A 123 15.09 10.59 -13.81
C SER A 123 14.28 11.26 -12.69
N GLU A 124 13.77 12.47 -12.94
CA GLU A 124 12.87 13.16 -11.99
C GLU A 124 11.50 12.45 -11.82
N GLU A 125 11.24 11.43 -12.64
CA GLU A 125 10.01 10.66 -12.61
C GLU A 125 10.11 9.41 -11.71
N TYR A 126 9.37 9.41 -10.60
CA TYR A 126 9.29 8.27 -9.67
C TYR A 126 8.80 6.96 -10.33
N GLN A 127 8.09 7.06 -11.45
CA GLN A 127 7.49 5.94 -12.15
C GLN A 127 8.56 5.07 -12.84
N ASP A 128 9.69 5.68 -13.22
CA ASP A 128 10.74 5.06 -14.02
C ASP A 128 11.72 4.25 -13.16
N ILE A 129 11.85 4.57 -11.87
CA ILE A 129 12.83 3.96 -10.96
C ILE A 129 12.75 2.43 -10.96
N LEU A 130 11.52 1.87 -10.98
CA LEU A 130 11.34 0.42 -11.03
C LEU A 130 11.93 -0.17 -12.33
N PHE A 131 11.68 0.47 -13.46
CA PHE A 131 12.10 0.00 -14.77
C PHE A 131 13.59 0.21 -14.99
N ASN A 132 14.14 1.35 -14.55
CA ASN A 132 15.58 1.61 -14.55
C ASN A 132 16.32 0.53 -13.73
N MET A 133 15.81 0.18 -12.54
CA MET A 133 16.37 -0.89 -11.73
C MET A 133 16.26 -2.28 -12.39
N LEU A 134 15.18 -2.54 -13.14
CA LEU A 134 15.03 -3.80 -13.86
C LEU A 134 15.96 -3.87 -15.08
N GLU A 135 16.21 -2.77 -15.77
CA GLU A 135 17.08 -2.71 -16.95
C GLU A 135 18.55 -3.03 -16.66
N THR A 136 19.01 -2.78 -15.44
CA THR A 136 20.37 -3.19 -15.01
C THR A 136 20.49 -4.70 -14.73
N LEU A 137 19.37 -5.41 -14.60
CA LEU A 137 19.33 -6.86 -14.37
C LEU A 137 19.28 -7.63 -15.70
N PRO A 138 19.78 -8.88 -15.74
CA PRO A 138 19.66 -9.73 -16.92
C PRO A 138 18.19 -9.89 -17.32
N PHE A 139 17.87 -9.84 -18.61
CA PHE A 139 16.47 -9.88 -19.10
C PHE A 139 15.58 -8.72 -18.62
N GLY A 140 16.15 -7.58 -18.22
CA GLY A 140 15.42 -6.41 -17.73
C GLY A 140 14.22 -6.01 -18.57
N GLY A 141 14.37 -5.90 -19.90
CA GLY A 141 13.26 -5.56 -20.79
C GLY A 141 12.08 -6.55 -20.74
N ILE A 142 12.35 -7.86 -20.61
CA ILE A 142 11.29 -8.87 -20.44
C ILE A 142 10.62 -8.68 -19.07
N MET A 143 11.42 -8.44 -18.03
CA MET A 143 10.91 -8.23 -16.68
C MET A 143 10.09 -6.95 -16.55
N SER A 144 10.43 -5.89 -17.28
CA SER A 144 9.62 -4.66 -17.37
C SER A 144 8.24 -4.94 -17.94
N ILE A 145 8.15 -5.74 -19.03
CA ILE A 145 6.86 -6.16 -19.61
C ILE A 145 6.06 -6.99 -18.59
N VAL A 146 6.71 -7.92 -17.90
CA VAL A 146 6.07 -8.74 -16.86
C VAL A 146 5.58 -7.86 -15.70
N ALA A 147 6.37 -6.88 -15.26
CA ALA A 147 6.00 -5.92 -14.22
C ALA A 147 4.79 -5.07 -14.62
N ILE A 148 4.76 -4.55 -15.86
CA ILE A 148 3.60 -3.85 -16.42
C ILE A 148 2.36 -4.75 -16.38
N GLY A 149 2.47 -6.01 -16.83
CA GLY A 149 1.40 -6.99 -16.73
C GLY A 149 0.93 -7.20 -15.29
N SER A 150 1.85 -7.25 -14.33
CA SER A 150 1.52 -7.32 -12.90
C SER A 150 0.72 -6.11 -12.43
N ILE A 151 1.16 -4.90 -12.80
CA ILE A 151 0.50 -3.65 -12.43
C ILE A 151 -0.93 -3.63 -12.97
N VAL A 152 -1.13 -4.01 -14.23
CA VAL A 152 -2.46 -4.09 -14.85
C VAL A 152 -3.35 -5.09 -14.11
N ILE A 153 -2.84 -6.28 -13.80
CA ILE A 153 -3.60 -7.29 -13.04
C ILE A 153 -3.97 -6.78 -11.65
N PHE A 154 -3.03 -6.15 -10.93
CA PHE A 154 -3.30 -5.58 -9.61
C PHE A 154 -4.31 -4.44 -9.68
N PHE A 155 -4.22 -3.58 -10.70
CA PHE A 155 -5.16 -2.50 -10.93
C PHE A 155 -6.58 -3.04 -11.16
N ILE A 156 -6.74 -4.00 -12.07
CA ILE A 156 -8.04 -4.62 -12.37
C ILE A 156 -8.62 -5.34 -11.14
N THR A 157 -7.80 -6.15 -10.46
CA THR A 157 -8.26 -6.96 -9.31
C THR A 157 -8.66 -6.07 -8.12
N SER A 158 -7.88 -5.02 -7.86
CA SER A 158 -8.16 -4.06 -6.79
C SER A 158 -9.38 -3.21 -7.12
N GLY A 159 -9.50 -2.76 -8.37
CA GLY A 159 -10.66 -2.01 -8.85
C GLY A 159 -11.96 -2.81 -8.76
N ASP A 160 -11.96 -4.06 -9.21
CA ASP A 160 -13.13 -4.95 -9.10
C ASP A 160 -13.56 -5.13 -7.64
N SER A 161 -12.60 -5.42 -6.76
CA SER A 161 -12.86 -5.60 -5.33
C SER A 161 -13.43 -4.32 -4.68
N ALA A 162 -12.87 -3.15 -5.02
CA ALA A 162 -13.35 -1.87 -4.50
C ALA A 162 -14.78 -1.54 -4.96
N THR A 163 -15.09 -1.78 -6.23
CA THR A 163 -16.44 -1.50 -6.78
C THR A 163 -17.53 -2.42 -6.24
N LEU A 164 -17.18 -3.67 -5.90
CA LEU A 164 -18.09 -4.58 -5.20
C LEU A 164 -18.35 -4.10 -3.77
N VAL A 165 -17.35 -3.62 -3.05
CA VAL A 165 -17.56 -3.07 -1.70
C VAL A 165 -18.40 -1.79 -1.75
N MET A 166 -18.08 -0.86 -2.65
CA MET A 166 -18.88 0.37 -2.82
C MET A 166 -20.33 0.05 -3.19
N GLY A 167 -20.56 -0.90 -4.10
CA GLY A 167 -21.90 -1.35 -4.47
C GLY A 167 -22.65 -1.99 -3.29
N SER A 168 -21.95 -2.75 -2.45
CA SER A 168 -22.52 -3.34 -1.23
C SER A 168 -23.00 -2.26 -0.25
N ILE A 169 -22.15 -1.26 0.00
CA ILE A 169 -22.44 -0.12 0.90
C ILE A 169 -23.63 0.70 0.35
N ALA A 170 -23.61 1.03 -0.95
CA ALA A 170 -24.68 1.79 -1.61
C ALA A 170 -26.05 1.09 -1.62
N GLN A 171 -26.08 -0.22 -1.34
CA GLN A 171 -27.28 -1.05 -1.35
C GLN A 171 -27.60 -1.64 0.03
N GLY A 172 -27.22 -0.95 1.11
CA GLY A 172 -27.58 -1.32 2.47
C GLY A 172 -26.85 -2.55 3.00
N GLY A 173 -25.59 -2.78 2.59
CA GLY A 173 -24.77 -3.90 3.05
C GLY A 173 -25.04 -5.21 2.33
N ARG A 174 -25.63 -5.18 1.13
CA ARG A 174 -25.94 -6.38 0.34
C ARG A 174 -24.68 -7.20 0.07
N THR A 175 -24.67 -8.47 0.43
CA THR A 175 -23.50 -9.37 0.29
C THR A 175 -23.04 -9.55 -1.16
N VAL A 176 -24.02 -9.60 -2.07
CA VAL A 176 -23.83 -9.63 -3.53
C VAL A 176 -24.54 -8.41 -4.13
N PRO A 177 -23.81 -7.30 -4.38
CA PRO A 177 -24.40 -6.09 -4.94
C PRO A 177 -24.85 -6.30 -6.39
N SER A 178 -25.72 -5.43 -6.88
CA SER A 178 -26.12 -5.39 -8.28
C SER A 178 -24.93 -5.06 -9.17
N ARG A 179 -24.68 -5.90 -10.16
CA ARG A 179 -23.60 -5.72 -11.14
C ARG A 179 -23.66 -4.33 -11.80
N TRP A 180 -24.86 -3.85 -12.12
CA TRP A 180 -25.03 -2.53 -12.74
C TRP A 180 -24.56 -1.39 -11.83
N VAL A 181 -24.86 -1.46 -10.53
CA VAL A 181 -24.42 -0.44 -9.57
C VAL A 181 -22.91 -0.45 -9.41
N SER A 182 -22.30 -1.64 -9.30
CA SER A 182 -20.84 -1.76 -9.25
C SER A 182 -20.15 -1.24 -10.52
N VAL A 183 -20.70 -1.51 -11.71
CA VAL A 183 -20.17 -0.98 -12.98
C VAL A 183 -20.27 0.54 -13.04
N VAL A 184 -21.42 1.12 -12.70
CA VAL A 184 -21.61 2.58 -12.71
C VAL A 184 -20.65 3.26 -11.72
N LEU A 185 -20.51 2.72 -10.51
CA LEU A 185 -19.56 3.24 -9.52
C LEU A 185 -18.10 3.06 -9.97
N GLY A 186 -17.77 1.94 -10.62
CA GLY A 186 -16.46 1.71 -11.20
C GLY A 186 -16.12 2.70 -12.31
N LEU A 187 -17.06 2.97 -13.22
CA LEU A 187 -16.90 3.99 -14.26
C LEU A 187 -16.76 5.40 -13.65
N ALA A 188 -17.51 5.70 -12.60
CA ALA A 188 -17.39 6.98 -11.90
C ALA A 188 -16.00 7.16 -11.27
N VAL A 189 -15.48 6.14 -10.58
CA VAL A 189 -14.13 6.18 -9.98
C VAL A 189 -13.04 6.22 -11.05
N SER A 190 -13.14 5.43 -12.11
CA SER A 190 -12.18 5.47 -13.22
C SER A 190 -12.21 6.81 -13.96
N GLY A 191 -13.40 7.41 -14.13
CA GLY A 191 -13.57 8.74 -14.69
C GLY A 191 -12.95 9.82 -13.81
N PHE A 192 -13.12 9.72 -12.49
CA PHE A 192 -12.47 10.61 -11.52
C PHE A 192 -10.93 10.47 -11.56
N ALA A 193 -10.42 9.24 -11.59
CA ALA A 193 -8.98 8.98 -11.71
C ALA A 193 -8.40 9.54 -13.01
N LEU A 194 -9.11 9.37 -14.14
CA LEU A 194 -8.73 9.95 -15.42
C LEU A 194 -8.75 11.49 -15.38
N ALA A 195 -9.77 12.09 -14.79
CA ALA A 195 -9.84 13.54 -14.62
C ALA A 195 -8.68 14.07 -13.76
N MET A 196 -8.31 13.37 -12.69
CA MET A 196 -7.14 13.71 -11.87
C MET A 196 -5.82 13.56 -12.63
N LEU A 197 -5.68 12.50 -13.43
CA LEU A 197 -4.50 12.30 -14.29
C LEU A 197 -4.34 13.46 -15.28
N LEU A 198 -5.44 13.85 -15.95
CA LEU A 198 -5.45 14.94 -16.93
C LEU A 198 -5.27 16.32 -16.28
N ALA A 199 -5.83 16.54 -15.10
CA ALA A 199 -5.72 17.82 -14.38
C ALA A 199 -4.35 18.00 -13.69
N GLY A 200 -3.75 16.91 -13.21
CA GLY A 200 -2.51 16.93 -12.43
C GLY A 200 -1.26 17.12 -13.27
N GLY A 201 -1.24 16.67 -14.53
CA GLY A 201 -0.07 16.78 -15.41
C GLY A 201 1.22 16.26 -14.75
N GLU A 202 2.28 17.06 -14.77
CA GLU A 202 3.57 16.78 -14.11
C GLU A 202 3.46 16.69 -12.58
N THR A 203 2.45 17.32 -11.99
CA THR A 203 2.15 17.32 -10.54
C THR A 203 1.07 16.30 -10.16
N MET A 204 0.83 15.29 -11.00
CA MET A 204 -0.22 14.29 -10.75
C MET A 204 -0.05 13.60 -9.40
N LEU A 205 1.18 13.22 -9.03
CA LEU A 205 1.45 12.52 -7.76
C LEU A 205 1.06 13.38 -6.55
N SER A 206 1.52 14.63 -6.52
CA SER A 206 1.21 15.54 -5.41
C SER A 206 -0.28 15.89 -5.34
N THR A 207 -0.94 16.04 -6.50
CA THR A 207 -2.39 16.28 -6.59
C THR A 207 -3.18 15.11 -6.01
N VAL A 208 -2.82 13.87 -6.37
CA VAL A 208 -3.46 12.65 -5.85
C VAL A 208 -3.21 12.50 -4.35
N GLN A 209 -1.99 12.73 -3.88
CA GLN A 209 -1.65 12.69 -2.45
C GLN A 209 -2.45 13.70 -1.63
N ALA A 210 -2.58 14.94 -2.11
CA ALA A 210 -3.34 15.99 -1.44
C ALA A 210 -4.84 15.64 -1.36
N PHE A 211 -5.41 15.10 -2.44
CA PHE A 211 -6.79 14.63 -2.46
C PHE A 211 -7.01 13.49 -1.46
N ILE A 212 -6.16 12.47 -1.46
CA ILE A 212 -6.27 11.33 -0.52
C ILE A 212 -6.13 11.80 0.92
N THR A 213 -5.20 12.71 1.19
CA THR A 213 -4.96 13.23 2.54
C THR A 213 -6.16 14.02 3.07
N SER A 214 -6.73 14.88 2.23
CA SER A 214 -7.93 15.65 2.59
C SER A 214 -9.17 14.76 2.74
N ALA A 215 -9.34 13.74 1.89
CA ALA A 215 -10.46 12.81 1.96
C ALA A 215 -10.36 11.83 3.15
N GLY A 216 -9.15 11.45 3.57
CA GLY A 216 -8.91 10.55 4.69
C GLY A 216 -9.19 11.17 6.06
N LEU A 217 -9.00 12.49 6.20
CA LEU A 217 -9.11 13.19 7.48
C LEU A 217 -10.49 13.10 8.14
N PRO A 218 -11.63 13.30 7.44
CA PRO A 218 -12.95 13.04 8.00
C PRO A 218 -13.15 11.56 8.39
N PHE A 219 -12.58 10.64 7.62
CA PHE A 219 -12.69 9.21 7.87
C PHE A 219 -11.93 8.79 9.15
N THR A 220 -10.86 9.49 9.52
CA THR A 220 -10.17 9.29 10.81
C THR A 220 -11.13 9.43 11.99
N ALA A 221 -12.01 10.45 11.99
CA ALA A 221 -12.99 10.62 13.06
C ALA A 221 -13.97 9.42 13.15
N ILE A 222 -14.36 8.88 12.00
CA ILE A 222 -15.21 7.68 11.93
C ILE A 222 -14.49 6.48 12.54
N VAL A 223 -13.21 6.28 12.23
CA VAL A 223 -12.40 5.18 12.78
C VAL A 223 -12.26 5.30 14.29
N LEU A 224 -12.05 6.50 14.84
CA LEU A 224 -11.98 6.70 16.29
C LEU A 224 -13.30 6.35 16.99
N VAL A 225 -14.43 6.74 16.40
CA VAL A 225 -15.76 6.35 16.91
C VAL A 225 -15.94 4.83 16.80
N LEU A 226 -15.50 4.21 15.70
CA LEU A 226 -15.57 2.76 15.50
C LEU A 226 -14.75 2.00 16.54
N MET A 227 -13.57 2.49 16.93
CA MET A 227 -12.75 1.88 17.98
C MET A 227 -13.49 1.87 19.33
N VAL A 228 -14.14 2.98 19.68
CA VAL A 228 -14.93 3.08 20.93
C VAL A 228 -16.18 2.20 20.87
N ALA A 229 -16.88 2.21 19.74
CA ALA A 229 -18.07 1.39 19.53
C ALA A 229 -17.73 -0.10 19.64
N TRP A 230 -16.65 -0.54 18.99
CA TRP A 230 -16.17 -1.91 19.04
C TRP A 230 -15.74 -2.33 20.46
N ALA A 231 -15.03 -1.47 21.19
CA ALA A 231 -14.65 -1.75 22.57
C ALA A 231 -15.87 -1.90 23.50
N LYS A 232 -16.92 -1.09 23.30
CA LYS A 232 -18.19 -1.21 24.04
C LYS A 232 -18.93 -2.50 23.70
N ASP A 233 -19.00 -2.85 22.43
CA ASP A 233 -19.65 -4.08 21.94
C ASP A 233 -18.93 -5.32 22.51
N LEU A 234 -17.60 -5.31 22.48
CA LEU A 234 -16.77 -6.38 23.02
C LEU A 234 -16.95 -6.56 24.54
N ASN A 235 -17.07 -5.47 25.30
CA ASN A 235 -17.33 -5.53 26.75
C ASN A 235 -18.75 -6.00 27.08
N ALA A 236 -19.67 -5.95 26.13
CA ALA A 236 -21.04 -6.45 26.28
C ALA A 236 -21.20 -7.88 25.74
N ASP A 237 -20.13 -8.50 25.23
CA ASP A 237 -20.16 -9.86 24.71
C ASP A 237 -20.37 -10.87 25.85
N PRO A 238 -21.42 -11.70 25.82
CA PRO A 238 -21.73 -12.64 26.90
C PRO A 238 -20.73 -13.81 27.01
N TYR A 239 -19.82 -13.96 26.05
CA TYR A 239 -18.79 -15.00 26.03
C TYR A 239 -17.38 -14.49 26.41
N LEU A 240 -17.24 -13.20 26.75
CA LEU A 240 -16.06 -12.61 27.37
C LEU A 240 -16.25 -12.41 28.88
#